data_AF-A0A661AKZ7-F1
#
_entry.id   AF-A0A661AKZ7-F1
#
_cell.length_a   1.000
_cell.length_b   1.000
_cell.length_c   1.000
_cell.angle_alpha   90.00
_cell.angle_beta   90.00
_cell.angle_gamma   90.00
#
_symmetry.space_group_name_H-M   'P 1'
#
loop_
_entity.id
_entity.type
_entity.pdbx_description
1 polymer ?
#
loop_
_entity_poly.entity_id
_entity_poly.type
_entity_poly.pdbx_seq_one_letter_code
_entity_poly.pdbx_strand_id
1 'polypeptide(L)'
;EEEPAGMKEKAAAIVFALNRLVLVEKHENPVYESLADRIEMLLEMWRERKVSYEELFSIGKEIWREKEKLEQRQRELGFDDVEYAMLLALEKELGKKKEFVEDVRELSREIKPLMFEGWYLQRSARQEVKKRIRRWVRKLKTRYGFEYEKVEEIFRAVVEGIERYGK
;
A
#
# COMPACT_ATOMS: atom_id res chain seq x y z
N GLU A 1 -1.47 29.71 -25.83
CA GLU A 1 -1.39 30.40 -24.54
C GLU A 1 -0.02 30.13 -23.94
N GLU A 2 0.75 31.16 -23.61
CA GLU A 2 2.00 30.99 -22.88
C GLU A 2 1.66 30.70 -21.42
N GLU A 3 1.72 29.44 -21.02
CA GLU A 3 1.60 29.08 -19.61
C GLU A 3 2.73 29.78 -18.81
N PRO A 4 2.40 30.43 -17.68
CA PRO A 4 3.37 31.21 -16.92
C PRO A 4 4.52 30.31 -16.47
N ALA A 5 5.76 30.80 -16.59
CA ALA A 5 6.98 30.04 -16.28
C ALA A 5 6.91 29.32 -14.91
N GLY A 6 6.27 29.94 -13.92
CA GLY A 6 6.10 29.34 -12.59
C GLY A 6 5.20 28.09 -12.55
N MET A 7 4.31 27.87 -13.51
CA MET A 7 3.47 26.66 -13.54
C MET A 7 4.25 25.45 -14.05
N LYS A 8 5.11 25.66 -15.05
CA LYS A 8 6.03 24.64 -15.57
C LYS A 8 6.99 24.17 -14.48
N GLU A 9 7.55 25.10 -13.71
CA GLU A 9 8.44 24.79 -12.58
C GLU A 9 7.74 23.95 -11.51
N LYS A 10 6.52 24.33 -11.12
CA LYS A 10 5.71 23.59 -10.13
C LYS A 10 5.38 22.18 -10.59
N ALA A 11 4.99 22.01 -11.84
CA ALA A 11 4.69 20.72 -12.43
C ALA A 11 5.95 19.84 -12.57
N ALA A 12 7.09 20.41 -12.95
CA ALA A 12 8.37 19.71 -12.97
C ALA A 12 8.78 19.24 -11.57
N ALA A 13 8.58 20.07 -10.54
CA ALA A 13 8.85 19.70 -9.15
C ALA A 13 7.96 18.53 -8.68
N ILE A 14 6.66 18.54 -9.04
CA ILE A 14 5.75 17.44 -8.74
C ILE A 14 6.16 16.15 -9.47
N VAL A 15 6.48 16.21 -10.76
CA VAL A 15 6.96 15.05 -11.51
C VAL A 15 8.23 14.47 -10.89
N PHE A 16 9.16 15.33 -10.49
CA PHE A 16 10.39 14.89 -9.82
C PHE A 16 10.08 14.20 -8.48
N ALA A 17 9.23 14.80 -7.66
CA ALA A 17 8.83 14.23 -6.37
C ALA A 17 8.14 12.88 -6.54
N LEU A 18 7.17 12.78 -7.46
CA LEU A 18 6.42 11.54 -7.72
C LEU A 18 7.32 10.43 -8.31
N ASN A 19 8.24 10.77 -9.22
CA ASN A 19 9.21 9.80 -9.73
C ASN A 19 10.11 9.25 -8.62
N ARG A 20 10.56 10.11 -7.70
CA ARG A 20 11.36 9.67 -6.55
C ARG A 20 10.59 8.67 -5.69
N LEU A 21 9.30 8.91 -5.44
CA LEU A 21 8.46 7.98 -4.67
C LEU A 21 8.37 6.60 -5.32
N VAL A 22 8.18 6.53 -6.65
CA VAL A 22 8.09 5.26 -7.38
C VAL A 22 9.43 4.52 -7.42
N LEU A 23 10.52 5.23 -7.67
CA LEU A 23 11.84 4.63 -7.93
C LEU A 23 12.60 4.24 -6.65
N VAL A 24 12.40 4.99 -5.56
CA VAL A 24 13.20 4.84 -4.34
C VAL A 24 12.37 4.23 -3.21
N GLU A 25 11.12 4.69 -3.03
CA GLU A 25 10.38 4.43 -1.78
C GLU A 25 9.31 3.33 -1.90
N LYS A 26 8.98 2.87 -3.12
CA LYS A 26 7.98 1.82 -3.38
C LYS A 26 8.28 0.48 -2.69
N HIS A 27 9.54 0.22 -2.36
CA HIS A 27 9.95 -1.02 -1.69
C HIS A 27 9.99 -0.92 -0.17
N GLU A 28 9.89 0.28 0.39
CA GLU A 28 10.13 0.53 1.82
C GLU A 28 8.85 0.86 2.59
N ASN A 29 7.80 1.38 1.94
CA ASN A 29 6.59 1.79 2.66
C ASN A 29 5.27 1.47 1.93
N PRO A 30 4.31 0.80 2.61
CA PRO A 30 3.03 0.36 2.04
C PRO A 30 2.09 1.49 1.61
N VAL A 31 2.25 2.70 2.15
CA VAL A 31 1.54 3.90 1.68
C VAL A 31 1.84 4.15 0.21
N TYR A 32 3.11 4.03 -0.20
CA TYR A 32 3.50 4.29 -1.58
C TYR A 32 2.99 3.24 -2.53
N GLU A 33 3.06 1.97 -2.14
CA GLU A 33 2.51 0.88 -2.94
C GLU A 33 1.02 1.12 -3.25
N SER A 34 0.25 1.61 -2.28
CA SER A 34 -1.17 1.91 -2.51
C SER A 34 -1.44 3.06 -3.49
N LEU A 35 -0.46 3.94 -3.69
CA LEU A 35 -0.54 5.09 -4.60
C LEU A 35 0.16 4.84 -5.95
N ALA A 36 0.97 3.78 -6.04
CA ALA A 36 1.88 3.55 -7.16
C ALA A 36 1.16 3.53 -8.52
N ASP A 37 0.07 2.78 -8.66
CA ASP A 37 -0.68 2.68 -9.91
C ASP A 37 -1.17 4.05 -10.42
N ARG A 38 -1.63 4.91 -9.50
CA ARG A 38 -2.10 6.27 -9.84
C ARG A 38 -0.94 7.19 -10.21
N ILE A 39 0.20 7.05 -9.55
CA ILE A 39 1.40 7.81 -9.86
C ILE A 39 1.94 7.41 -11.23
N GLU A 40 2.04 6.11 -11.50
CA GLU A 40 2.52 5.57 -12.78
C GLU A 40 1.61 6.02 -13.94
N MET A 41 0.29 5.95 -13.76
CA MET A 41 -0.67 6.44 -14.76
C MET A 41 -0.50 7.95 -15.04
N LEU A 42 -0.34 8.78 -14.00
CA LEU A 42 -0.13 10.22 -14.17
C LEU A 42 1.18 10.52 -14.93
N LEU A 43 2.26 9.83 -14.58
CA LEU A 43 3.56 9.98 -15.24
C LEU A 43 3.52 9.51 -16.69
N GLU A 44 2.75 8.46 -17.00
CA GLU A 44 2.53 8.01 -18.37
C GLU A 44 1.75 9.02 -19.20
N MET A 45 0.63 9.53 -18.67
CA MET A 45 -0.14 10.59 -19.34
C MET A 45 0.71 11.84 -19.60
N TRP A 46 1.59 12.19 -18.66
CA TRP A 46 2.54 13.29 -18.83
C TRP A 46 3.55 13.01 -19.95
N ARG A 47 4.15 11.81 -19.96
CA ARG A 47 5.10 11.38 -21.01
C ARG A 47 4.46 11.39 -22.40
N GLU A 48 3.20 10.99 -22.49
CA GLU A 48 2.40 10.99 -23.72
C GLU A 48 1.82 12.37 -24.08
N ARG A 49 2.13 13.41 -23.29
CA ARG A 49 1.63 14.79 -23.48
C ARG A 49 0.10 14.89 -23.53
N LYS A 50 -0.58 14.03 -22.77
CA LYS A 50 -2.04 13.94 -22.67
C LYS A 50 -2.63 14.85 -21.58
N VAL A 51 -1.79 15.47 -20.75
CA VAL A 51 -2.18 16.40 -19.69
C VAL A 51 -1.34 17.66 -19.74
N SER A 52 -1.95 18.80 -19.43
CA SER A 52 -1.29 20.09 -19.25
C SER A 52 -0.45 20.13 -17.97
N TYR A 53 0.41 21.14 -17.82
CA TYR A 53 1.14 21.34 -16.56
C TYR A 53 0.20 21.67 -15.40
N GLU A 54 -0.93 22.33 -15.67
CA GLU A 54 -1.96 22.64 -14.66
C GLU A 54 -2.64 21.40 -14.10
N GLU A 55 -3.10 20.52 -14.99
CA GLU A 55 -3.71 19.24 -14.62
C GLU A 55 -2.70 18.35 -13.89
N LEU A 56 -1.47 18.25 -14.41
CA LEU A 56 -0.39 17.50 -13.76
C LEU A 56 -0.14 17.98 -12.34
N PHE A 57 -0.06 19.30 -12.15
CA PHE A 57 0.15 19.87 -10.82
C PHE A 57 -1.02 19.60 -9.88
N SER A 58 -2.25 19.75 -10.37
CA SER A 58 -3.46 19.50 -9.57
C SER A 58 -3.55 18.05 -9.12
N ILE A 59 -3.44 17.10 -10.06
CA ILE A 59 -3.53 15.66 -9.76
C ILE A 59 -2.37 15.24 -8.86
N GLY A 60 -1.16 15.71 -9.13
CA GLY A 60 -0.01 15.39 -8.28
C GLY A 60 -0.16 15.93 -6.86
N LYS A 61 -0.73 17.12 -6.69
CA LYS A 61 -1.04 17.69 -5.36
C LYS A 61 -2.10 16.88 -4.62
N GLU A 62 -3.08 16.32 -5.31
CA GLU A 62 -4.07 15.42 -4.72
C GLU A 62 -3.44 14.11 -4.24
N ILE A 63 -2.59 13.49 -5.07
CA ILE A 63 -1.82 12.29 -4.68
C ILE A 63 -0.97 12.59 -3.43
N TRP A 64 -0.30 13.74 -3.40
CA TRP A 64 0.52 14.13 -2.26
C TRP A 64 -0.31 14.29 -0.97
N ARG A 65 -1.46 14.94 -1.06
CA ARG A 65 -2.38 15.07 0.09
C ARG A 65 -2.89 13.72 0.58
N GLU A 66 -3.11 12.78 -0.33
CA GLU A 66 -3.53 11.43 0.04
C GLU A 66 -2.43 10.65 0.72
N LYS A 67 -1.19 10.75 0.23
CA LYS A 67 0.01 10.22 0.89
C LYS A 67 0.07 10.72 2.34
N GLU A 68 0.01 12.03 2.55
CA GLU A 68 0.09 12.63 3.89
C GLU A 68 -1.02 12.09 4.82
N LYS A 69 -2.25 11.94 4.30
CA LYS A 69 -3.36 11.35 5.05
C LYS A 69 -3.12 9.89 5.42
N LEU A 70 -2.59 9.09 4.50
CA LEU A 70 -2.31 7.68 4.75
C LEU A 70 -1.17 7.51 5.76
N GLU A 71 -0.10 8.30 5.65
CA GLU A 71 0.99 8.29 6.63
C GLU A 71 0.54 8.77 8.01
N GLN A 72 -0.29 9.82 8.05
CA GLN A 72 -0.88 10.28 9.30
C GLN A 72 -1.74 9.19 9.94
N ARG A 73 -2.60 8.53 9.15
CA ARG A 73 -3.42 7.43 9.62
C ARG A 73 -2.58 6.27 10.15
N GLN A 74 -1.52 5.88 9.46
CA GLN A 74 -0.60 4.83 9.92
C GLN A 74 -0.01 5.18 11.30
N ARG A 75 0.45 6.42 11.47
CA ARG A 75 0.97 6.93 12.76
C ARG A 75 -0.11 6.93 13.85
N GLU A 76 -1.32 7.39 13.55
CA GLU A 76 -2.45 7.43 14.49
C GLU A 76 -2.87 6.03 14.95
N LEU A 77 -2.78 5.03 14.08
CA LEU A 77 -3.06 3.63 14.42
C LEU A 77 -1.92 2.96 15.20
N GLY A 78 -0.72 3.56 15.19
CA GLY A 78 0.50 2.99 15.75
C GLY A 78 0.96 1.73 15.00
N PHE A 79 0.66 1.64 13.71
CA PHE A 79 0.97 0.47 12.89
C PHE A 79 2.37 0.57 12.31
N ASP A 80 3.11 -0.53 12.35
CA ASP A 80 4.31 -0.68 11.51
C ASP A 80 3.93 -0.94 10.04
N ASP A 81 4.93 -0.98 9.16
CA ASP A 81 4.71 -1.16 7.73
C ASP A 81 4.07 -2.51 7.39
N VAL A 82 4.36 -3.55 8.17
CA VAL A 82 3.74 -4.87 7.99
C VAL A 82 2.24 -4.80 8.32
N GLU A 83 1.89 -4.25 9.48
CA GLU A 83 0.52 -4.07 9.92
C GLU A 83 -0.28 -3.17 8.96
N TYR A 84 0.32 -2.08 8.51
CA TYR A 84 -0.36 -1.16 7.59
C TYR A 84 -0.53 -1.75 6.20
N ALA A 85 0.44 -2.53 5.70
CA ALA A 85 0.28 -3.30 4.47
C ALA A 85 -0.88 -4.29 4.54
N MET A 86 -1.01 -5.02 5.66
CA MET A 86 -2.13 -5.94 5.88
C MET A 86 -3.48 -5.20 5.86
N LEU A 87 -3.55 -4.03 6.51
CA LEU A 87 -4.76 -3.22 6.53
C LEU A 87 -5.14 -2.73 5.13
N LEU A 88 -4.19 -2.15 4.39
CA LEU A 88 -4.43 -1.66 3.04
C LEU A 88 -4.87 -2.79 2.08
N ALA A 89 -4.29 -3.99 2.22
CA ALA A 89 -4.69 -5.15 1.44
C ALA A 89 -6.16 -5.54 1.69
N LEU A 90 -6.61 -5.53 2.96
CA LEU A 90 -8.02 -5.77 3.28
C LEU A 90 -8.94 -4.69 2.71
N GLU A 91 -8.56 -3.43 2.86
CA GLU A 91 -9.39 -2.30 2.42
C GLU A 91 -9.50 -2.19 0.90
N LYS A 92 -8.45 -2.60 0.17
CA LYS A 92 -8.47 -2.68 -1.29
C LYS A 92 -9.52 -3.68 -1.78
N GLU A 93 -9.62 -4.84 -1.12
CA GLU A 93 -10.49 -5.93 -1.59
C GLU A 93 -11.91 -5.89 -1.02
N LEU A 94 -12.08 -5.38 0.21
CA LEU A 94 -13.34 -5.46 0.95
C LEU A 94 -13.93 -4.09 1.33
N GLY A 95 -13.24 -3.00 0.95
CA GLY A 95 -13.57 -1.64 1.36
C GLY A 95 -13.14 -1.31 2.79
N LYS A 96 -13.25 -0.05 3.19
CA LYS A 96 -12.80 0.42 4.51
C LYS A 96 -13.77 -0.01 5.61
N LYS A 97 -13.25 -0.71 6.63
CA LYS A 97 -13.98 -1.12 7.84
C LYS A 97 -13.10 -0.91 9.06
N LYS A 98 -13.66 -0.38 10.16
CA LYS A 98 -12.89 -0.07 11.37
C LYS A 98 -12.42 -1.33 12.08
N GLU A 99 -13.20 -2.40 11.95
CA GLU A 99 -12.98 -3.71 12.54
C GLU A 99 -11.69 -4.37 12.01
N PHE A 100 -11.27 -4.03 10.80
CA PHE A 100 -10.02 -4.54 10.21
C PHE A 100 -8.78 -4.15 11.00
N VAL A 101 -8.81 -3.02 11.72
CA VAL A 101 -7.70 -2.61 12.58
C VAL A 101 -7.43 -3.68 13.66
N GLU A 102 -8.48 -4.19 14.30
CA GLU A 102 -8.34 -5.23 15.32
C GLU A 102 -8.01 -6.58 14.69
N ASP A 103 -8.59 -6.92 13.54
CA ASP A 103 -8.27 -8.15 12.81
C ASP A 103 -6.78 -8.23 12.44
N VAL A 104 -6.21 -7.11 12.01
CA VAL A 104 -4.79 -6.97 11.65
C VAL A 104 -3.91 -7.09 12.90
N ARG A 105 -4.29 -6.45 14.01
CA ARG A 105 -3.57 -6.58 15.29
C ARG A 105 -3.57 -8.02 15.82
N GLU A 106 -4.70 -8.74 15.70
CA GLU A 106 -4.80 -10.16 16.07
C GLU A 106 -3.80 -10.99 15.27
N LEU A 107 -3.81 -10.87 13.93
CA LEU A 107 -2.88 -11.61 13.07
C LEU A 107 -1.42 -11.23 13.35
N SER A 108 -1.14 -9.93 13.50
CA SER A 108 0.20 -9.41 13.78
C SER A 108 0.80 -10.05 15.03
N ARG A 109 0.04 -10.12 16.14
CA ARG A 109 0.46 -10.79 17.38
C ARG A 109 0.74 -12.28 17.16
N GLU A 110 -0.01 -12.93 16.28
CA GLU A 110 0.25 -14.33 15.92
C GLU A 110 1.53 -14.46 15.07
N ILE A 111 1.78 -13.62 14.08
CA ILE A 111 2.88 -13.85 13.12
C ILE A 111 4.22 -13.25 13.53
N LYS A 112 4.24 -12.11 14.25
CA LYS A 112 5.47 -11.41 14.65
C LYS A 112 6.51 -12.30 15.34
N PRO A 113 6.15 -13.23 16.25
CA PRO A 113 7.12 -14.14 16.86
C PRO A 113 7.83 -15.09 15.89
N LEU A 114 7.29 -15.28 14.68
CA LEU A 114 7.89 -16.11 13.62
C LEU A 114 8.76 -15.29 12.66
N MET A 115 8.71 -13.97 12.75
CA MET A 115 9.33 -13.02 11.83
C MET A 115 10.65 -12.49 12.40
N PHE A 116 11.57 -13.39 12.75
CA PHE A 116 12.95 -13.02 13.06
C PHE A 116 13.68 -12.56 11.78
N GLU A 117 14.78 -11.83 11.93
CA GLU A 117 15.55 -11.33 10.78
C GLU A 117 15.85 -12.44 9.75
N GLY A 118 15.46 -12.23 8.49
CA GLY A 118 15.66 -13.24 7.44
C GLY A 118 14.72 -14.45 7.47
N TRP A 119 13.66 -14.47 8.29
CA TRP A 119 12.68 -15.57 8.36
C TRP A 119 12.10 -15.97 7.01
N TYR A 120 11.96 -15.02 6.08
CA TYR A 120 11.42 -15.22 4.74
C TYR A 120 12.29 -16.15 3.87
N LEU A 121 13.58 -16.27 4.18
CA LEU A 121 14.50 -17.22 3.55
C LEU A 121 14.33 -18.65 4.10
N GLN A 122 13.88 -18.77 5.35
CA GLN A 122 13.67 -20.07 5.99
C GLN A 122 12.32 -20.66 5.58
N ARG A 123 12.35 -21.72 4.76
CA ARG A 123 11.15 -22.39 4.23
C ARG A 123 10.13 -22.76 5.32
N SER A 124 10.57 -23.25 6.48
CA SER A 124 9.66 -23.65 7.56
C SER A 124 8.95 -22.46 8.20
N ALA A 125 9.67 -21.38 8.53
CA ALA A 125 9.10 -20.16 9.08
C ALA A 125 8.12 -19.52 8.08
N ARG A 126 8.55 -19.42 6.80
CA ARG A 126 7.70 -18.91 5.71
C ARG A 126 6.39 -19.68 5.56
N GLN A 127 6.44 -21.02 5.60
CA GLN A 127 5.25 -21.85 5.50
C GLN A 127 4.34 -21.72 6.72
N GLU A 128 4.90 -21.56 7.92
CA GLU A 128 4.13 -21.38 9.14
C GLU A 128 3.37 -20.04 9.15
N VAL A 129 4.03 -18.95 8.73
CA VAL A 129 3.38 -17.64 8.54
C VAL A 129 2.24 -17.75 7.53
N LYS A 130 2.47 -18.36 6.36
CA LYS A 130 1.42 -18.59 5.35
C LYS A 130 0.24 -19.39 5.89
N LYS A 131 0.47 -20.42 6.71
CA LYS A 131 -0.60 -21.18 7.36
C LYS A 131 -1.43 -20.33 8.32
N ARG A 132 -0.81 -19.42 9.08
CA ARG A 132 -1.51 -18.49 9.98
C ARG A 132 -2.37 -17.51 9.20
N ILE A 133 -1.81 -16.88 8.17
CA ILE A 133 -2.54 -15.98 7.27
C ILE A 133 -3.71 -16.71 6.61
N ARG A 134 -3.51 -17.91 6.08
CA ARG A 134 -4.59 -18.67 5.41
C ARG A 134 -5.74 -19.00 6.35
N ARG A 135 -5.45 -19.36 7.61
CA ARG A 135 -6.47 -19.58 8.64
C ARG A 135 -7.20 -18.28 8.96
N TRP A 136 -6.47 -17.18 9.12
CA TRP A 136 -7.03 -15.87 9.41
C TRP A 136 -7.97 -15.38 8.30
N VAL A 137 -7.57 -15.40 7.01
CA VAL A 137 -8.45 -14.97 5.91
C VAL A 137 -9.73 -15.84 5.84
N ARG A 138 -9.64 -17.14 6.11
CA ARG A 138 -10.82 -18.01 6.21
C ARG A 138 -11.76 -17.61 7.36
N LYS A 139 -11.22 -17.22 8.51
CA LYS A 139 -12.02 -16.66 9.63
C LYS A 139 -12.71 -15.36 9.19
N LEU A 140 -12.00 -14.47 8.50
CA LEU A 140 -12.57 -13.22 7.97
C LEU A 140 -13.71 -13.49 7.00
N LYS A 141 -13.56 -14.47 6.10
CA LYS A 141 -14.63 -14.89 5.19
C LYS A 141 -15.90 -15.25 5.95
N THR A 142 -15.78 -16.07 6.99
CA THR A 142 -16.94 -16.45 7.82
C THR A 142 -17.52 -15.26 8.57
N ARG A 143 -16.69 -14.32 9.05
CA ARG A 143 -17.11 -13.14 9.81
C ARG A 143 -17.80 -12.07 8.95
N TYR A 144 -17.27 -11.82 7.75
CA TYR A 144 -17.70 -10.72 6.87
C TYR A 144 -18.49 -11.17 5.64
N GLY A 145 -18.61 -12.47 5.39
CA GLY A 145 -19.50 -13.03 4.37
C GLY A 145 -19.08 -12.80 2.92
N PHE A 146 -17.81 -12.53 2.64
CA PHE A 146 -17.33 -12.31 1.27
C PHE A 146 -17.11 -13.61 0.47
N GLU A 147 -16.97 -13.47 -0.85
CA GLU A 147 -16.87 -14.57 -1.81
C GLU A 147 -15.60 -15.40 -1.65
N TYR A 148 -15.63 -16.66 -2.08
CA TYR A 148 -14.45 -17.53 -2.00
C TYR A 148 -13.27 -17.04 -2.84
N GLU A 149 -13.52 -16.35 -3.95
CA GLU A 149 -12.47 -15.79 -4.81
C GLU A 149 -11.63 -14.75 -4.04
N LYS A 150 -12.29 -13.87 -3.28
CA LYS A 150 -11.63 -12.88 -2.42
C LYS A 150 -10.72 -13.50 -1.36
N VAL A 151 -10.95 -14.74 -0.93
CA VAL A 151 -10.06 -15.42 0.03
C VAL A 151 -8.66 -15.58 -0.54
N GLU A 152 -8.55 -15.89 -1.83
CA GLU A 152 -7.27 -16.10 -2.47
C GLU A 152 -6.57 -14.77 -2.76
N GLU A 153 -7.32 -13.77 -3.20
CA GLU A 153 -6.81 -12.42 -3.46
C GLU A 153 -6.24 -11.78 -2.19
N ILE A 154 -7.01 -11.78 -1.10
CA ILE A 154 -6.57 -11.26 0.20
C ILE A 154 -5.37 -12.05 0.72
N PHE A 155 -5.40 -13.38 0.62
CA PHE A 155 -4.29 -14.21 1.07
C PHE A 155 -2.98 -13.84 0.35
N ARG A 156 -3.01 -13.68 -0.97
CA ARG A 156 -1.84 -13.29 -1.76
C ARG A 156 -1.37 -11.89 -1.40
N ALA A 157 -2.26 -10.90 -1.40
CA ALA A 157 -1.94 -9.51 -1.09
C ALA A 157 -1.30 -9.36 0.30
N VAL A 158 -1.85 -10.06 1.30
CA VAL A 158 -1.32 -10.03 2.67
C VAL A 158 0.05 -10.72 2.77
N VAL A 159 0.22 -11.88 2.13
CA VAL A 159 1.52 -12.57 2.09
C VAL A 159 2.59 -11.71 1.42
N GLU A 160 2.27 -11.09 0.30
CA GLU A 160 3.19 -10.22 -0.43
C GLU A 160 3.59 -8.99 0.39
N GLY A 161 2.64 -8.34 1.06
CA GLY A 161 2.92 -7.23 1.97
C GLY A 161 3.85 -7.65 3.12
N ILE A 162 3.55 -8.76 3.79
CA ILE A 162 4.36 -9.26 4.91
C ILE A 162 5.78 -9.64 4.45
N GLU A 163 5.93 -10.34 3.32
CA GLU A 163 7.24 -10.72 2.80
C GLU A 163 8.06 -9.51 2.31
N ARG A 164 7.39 -8.41 1.93
CA ARG A 164 8.06 -7.19 1.48
C ARG A 164 8.56 -6.34 2.64
N TYR A 165 7.70 -6.06 3.61
CA TYR A 165 7.96 -5.10 4.70
C TYR A 165 8.46 -5.75 5.99
N GLY A 166 8.33 -7.08 6.12
CA GLY A 166 8.74 -7.81 7.32
C GLY A 166 10.12 -8.47 7.23
N LYS A 167 11.01 -8.00 6.35
CA LYS A 167 12.31 -8.64 6.09
C LYS A 167 13.29 -8.52 7.25
#